data_AF-A0AAD9UWZ2-F1
#
_entry.id   AF-A0AAD9UWZ2-F1
#
_cell.length_a   1.000
_cell.length_b   1.000
_cell.length_c   1.000
_cell.angle_alpha   90.00
_cell.angle_beta   90.00
_cell.angle_gamma   90.00
#
_symmetry.space_group_name_H-M   'P 1'
#
loop_
_entity.id
_entity.type
_entity.pdbx_description
1 polymer ?
#
loop_
_entity_poly.entity_id
_entity_poly.type
_entity_poly.pdbx_seq_one_letter_code
_entity_poly.pdbx_strand_id
1 'polypeptide(L)'
;MAGAVARLADQQLCRIGRAQLSSQAYLRLARTLGALLEIDPVPGCHSMAHLPVEERETLELERTKAVELMVSKLKEMYERIERKLQLLGSYEGDLVHLRDSEMVAGQKTAEATGLKMDVRNRQEEISYLRTSLSRLRDDLDQQRRLNVCLKERKKFAMDMEERDTKNSSHSCYTDERTRYKEELNKKKAAAKLKRKNYEIESLKKELLSADKELNDTAVKLQLLESSRNHSARQTTSVDSASLDFDE
;
A
#
# COMPACT_ATOMS: atom_id res chain seq x y z
N MET A 1 66.80 47.82 -60.66
CA MET A 1 66.43 46.49 -61.19
C MET A 1 66.59 45.39 -60.14
N ALA A 2 67.80 45.13 -59.61
CA ALA A 2 68.06 44.04 -58.65
C ALA A 2 67.17 44.04 -57.37
N GLY A 3 66.94 45.21 -56.75
CA GLY A 3 66.11 45.29 -55.54
C GLY A 3 64.61 45.05 -55.75
N ALA A 4 64.09 45.22 -56.99
CA ALA A 4 62.70 44.89 -57.30
C ALA A 4 62.51 43.38 -57.50
N VAL A 5 63.49 42.73 -58.14
CA VAL A 5 63.53 41.27 -58.35
C VAL A 5 63.66 40.52 -57.02
N ALA A 6 64.50 40.99 -56.10
CA ALA A 6 64.64 40.39 -54.77
C ALA A 6 63.33 40.45 -53.95
N ARG A 7 62.63 41.59 -53.96
CA ARG A 7 61.33 41.72 -53.28
C ARG A 7 60.25 40.83 -53.88
N LEU A 8 60.28 40.63 -55.20
CA LEU A 8 59.34 39.72 -55.90
C LEU A 8 59.62 38.25 -55.54
N ALA A 9 60.89 37.86 -55.44
CA ALA A 9 61.30 36.53 -55.02
C ALA A 9 60.89 36.23 -53.56
N ASP A 10 61.13 37.17 -52.64
CA ASP A 10 60.69 37.03 -51.24
C ASP A 10 59.16 36.96 -51.12
N GLN A 11 58.44 37.74 -51.92
CA GLN A 11 56.98 37.71 -51.93
C GLN A 11 56.45 36.37 -52.49
N GLN A 12 57.10 35.79 -53.49
CA GLN A 12 56.77 34.46 -54.00
C GLN A 12 57.09 33.36 -52.98
N LEU A 13 58.26 33.38 -52.35
CA LEU A 13 58.64 32.43 -51.28
C LEU A 13 57.66 32.45 -50.11
N CYS A 14 57.25 33.65 -49.67
CA CYS A 14 56.25 33.81 -48.61
C CYS A 14 54.87 33.27 -49.01
N ARG A 15 54.45 33.45 -50.28
CA ARG A 15 53.20 32.85 -50.80
C ARG A 15 53.26 31.33 -50.85
N ILE A 16 54.37 30.76 -51.30
CA ILE A 16 54.58 29.30 -51.38
C ILE A 16 54.59 28.69 -49.97
N GLY A 17 55.32 29.29 -49.03
CA GLY A 17 55.37 28.82 -47.64
C GLY A 17 54.00 28.83 -46.96
N ARG A 18 53.17 29.87 -47.19
CA ARG A 18 51.80 29.91 -46.69
C ARG A 18 50.91 28.80 -47.26
N ALA A 19 51.03 28.53 -48.56
CA ALA A 19 50.26 27.46 -49.23
C ALA A 19 50.68 26.05 -48.77
N GLN A 20 51.96 25.85 -48.43
CA GLN A 20 52.44 24.59 -47.86
C GLN A 20 51.90 24.34 -46.45
N LEU A 21 51.87 25.37 -45.60
CA LEU A 21 51.32 25.27 -44.25
C LEU A 21 49.82 24.94 -44.24
N SER A 22 49.03 25.62 -45.09
CA SER A 22 47.60 25.32 -45.21
C SER A 22 47.34 23.92 -45.77
N SER A 23 48.13 23.48 -46.76
CA SER A 23 48.09 22.12 -47.30
C SER A 23 48.39 21.06 -46.23
N GLN A 24 49.43 21.27 -45.42
CA GLN A 24 49.78 20.35 -44.34
C GLN A 24 48.69 20.26 -43.27
N ALA A 25 48.08 21.39 -42.90
CA ALA A 25 46.97 21.43 -41.94
C ALA A 25 45.75 20.67 -42.47
N TYR A 26 45.38 20.89 -43.74
CA TYR A 26 44.30 20.16 -44.40
C TYR A 26 44.55 18.64 -44.41
N LEU A 27 45.74 18.20 -44.80
CA LEU A 27 46.07 16.77 -44.86
C LEU A 27 46.06 16.12 -43.47
N ARG A 28 46.52 16.84 -42.43
CA ARG A 28 46.40 16.36 -41.05
C ARG A 28 44.94 16.22 -40.65
N LEU A 29 44.11 17.22 -40.91
CA LEU A 29 42.68 17.19 -40.62
C LEU A 29 41.99 16.02 -41.33
N ALA A 30 42.24 15.86 -42.64
CA ALA A 30 41.67 14.78 -43.43
C ALA A 30 42.04 13.40 -42.87
N ARG A 31 43.30 13.18 -42.48
CA ARG A 31 43.72 11.91 -41.84
C ARG A 31 43.05 11.70 -40.49
N THR A 32 42.98 12.74 -39.65
CA THR A 32 42.32 12.62 -38.34
C THR A 32 40.82 12.31 -38.47
N LEU A 33 40.13 12.97 -39.41
CA LEU A 33 38.72 12.69 -39.69
C LEU A 33 38.54 11.30 -40.30
N GLY A 34 39.42 10.90 -41.22
CA GLY A 34 39.43 9.56 -41.79
C GLY A 34 39.57 8.48 -40.72
N ALA A 35 40.55 8.61 -39.82
CA ALA A 35 40.74 7.67 -38.72
C ALA A 35 39.50 7.60 -37.79
N LEU A 36 38.87 8.73 -37.46
CA LEU A 36 37.64 8.76 -36.65
C LEU A 36 36.44 8.14 -37.35
N LEU A 37 36.38 8.21 -38.68
CA LEU A 37 35.30 7.67 -39.50
C LEU A 37 35.60 6.27 -40.03
N GLU A 38 36.72 5.66 -39.61
CA GLU A 38 37.21 4.35 -40.08
C GLU A 38 37.43 4.29 -41.59
N ILE A 39 37.91 5.40 -42.16
CA ILE A 39 38.31 5.57 -43.57
C ILE A 39 39.83 5.76 -43.59
N ASP A 40 40.59 4.67 -43.54
CA ASP A 40 42.06 4.69 -43.60
C ASP A 40 42.57 3.66 -44.63
N PRO A 41 43.32 4.08 -45.68
CA PRO A 41 43.74 5.44 -46.00
C PRO A 41 42.66 6.30 -46.67
N VAL A 42 42.70 7.62 -46.41
CA VAL A 42 41.82 8.60 -47.07
C VAL A 42 42.29 8.83 -48.52
N PRO A 43 41.43 8.65 -49.54
CA PRO A 43 41.75 8.95 -50.93
C PRO A 43 42.17 10.42 -51.12
N GLY A 44 43.11 10.69 -52.02
CA GLY A 44 43.55 12.07 -52.32
C GLY A 44 44.34 12.76 -51.19
N CYS A 45 44.75 12.03 -50.14
CA CYS A 45 45.41 12.58 -48.95
C CYS A 45 46.94 12.79 -49.10
N HIS A 46 47.33 13.41 -50.23
CA HIS A 46 48.72 13.73 -50.57
C HIS A 46 48.86 15.18 -51.04
N SER A 47 50.10 15.69 -51.10
CA SER A 47 50.38 17.10 -51.43
C SER A 47 50.27 17.38 -52.94
N MET A 48 49.71 18.54 -53.32
CA MET A 48 49.63 18.99 -54.73
C MET A 48 50.81 19.84 -55.19
N ALA A 49 51.78 20.12 -54.31
CA ALA A 49 52.76 21.20 -54.51
C ALA A 49 53.59 21.09 -55.79
N HIS A 50 53.75 19.88 -56.35
CA HIS A 50 54.62 19.60 -57.49
C HIS A 50 53.96 18.78 -58.61
N LEU A 51 52.63 18.64 -58.58
CA LEU A 51 51.90 17.85 -59.58
C LEU A 51 51.63 18.69 -60.85
N PRO A 52 51.69 18.10 -62.06
CA PRO A 52 51.17 18.70 -63.29
C PRO A 52 49.65 18.89 -63.21
N VAL A 53 49.10 19.73 -64.11
CA VAL A 53 47.68 20.13 -64.06
C VAL A 53 46.73 18.92 -64.13
N GLU A 54 47.01 17.97 -65.03
CA GLU A 54 46.22 16.74 -65.20
C GLU A 54 46.16 15.90 -63.92
N GLU A 55 47.29 15.70 -63.23
CA GLU A 55 47.34 14.97 -61.97
C GLU A 55 46.63 15.73 -60.83
N ARG A 56 46.62 17.07 -60.87
CA ARG A 56 45.87 17.87 -59.88
C ARG A 56 44.36 17.69 -60.02
N GLU A 57 43.84 17.66 -61.26
CA GLU A 57 42.42 17.39 -61.52
C GLU A 57 42.01 16.00 -61.02
N THR A 58 42.87 14.99 -61.23
CA THR A 58 42.61 13.65 -60.68
C THR A 58 42.61 13.64 -59.15
N LEU A 59 43.54 14.35 -58.50
CA LEU A 59 43.60 14.42 -57.04
C LEU A 59 42.42 15.20 -56.46
N GLU A 60 41.96 16.25 -57.15
CA GLU A 60 40.77 16.98 -56.77
C GLU A 60 39.54 16.07 -56.79
N LEU A 61 39.40 15.23 -57.82
CA LEU A 61 38.35 14.21 -57.91
C LEU A 61 38.44 13.17 -56.77
N GLU A 62 39.65 12.74 -56.40
CA GLU A 62 39.82 11.82 -55.27
C GLU A 62 39.41 12.48 -53.94
N ARG A 63 39.74 13.76 -53.75
CA ARG A 63 39.39 14.53 -52.56
C ARG A 63 37.90 14.78 -52.46
N THR A 64 37.20 15.08 -53.57
CA THR A 64 35.74 15.22 -53.56
C THR A 64 35.07 13.90 -53.18
N LYS A 65 35.51 12.78 -53.77
CA LYS A 65 35.04 11.43 -53.39
C LYS A 65 35.31 11.10 -51.92
N ALA A 66 36.49 11.46 -51.40
CA ALA A 66 36.82 11.26 -49.98
C ALA A 66 35.87 12.05 -49.06
N VAL A 67 35.57 13.30 -49.41
CA VAL A 67 34.61 14.14 -48.67
C VAL A 67 33.20 13.53 -48.73
N GLU A 68 32.74 13.09 -49.90
CA GLU A 68 31.44 12.43 -50.06
C GLU A 68 31.33 11.16 -49.19
N LEU A 69 32.41 10.37 -49.12
CA LEU A 69 32.47 9.17 -48.29
C LEU A 69 32.44 9.52 -46.80
N MET A 70 33.18 10.55 -46.37
CA MET A 70 33.13 11.05 -44.99
C MET A 70 31.75 11.56 -44.61
N VAL A 71 31.09 12.34 -45.48
CA VAL A 71 29.73 12.83 -45.26
C VAL A 71 28.74 11.68 -45.16
N SER A 72 28.87 10.65 -46.01
CA SER A 72 28.02 9.46 -45.97
C SER A 72 28.19 8.71 -44.65
N LYS A 73 29.43 8.53 -44.18
CA LYS A 73 29.71 7.91 -42.87
C LYS A 73 29.15 8.72 -41.70
N LEU A 74 29.24 10.04 -41.74
CA LEU A 74 28.64 10.90 -40.72
C LEU A 74 27.11 10.75 -40.67
N LYS A 75 26.45 10.68 -41.83
CA LYS A 75 25.00 10.45 -41.90
C LYS A 75 24.61 9.09 -41.32
N GLU A 76 25.31 8.02 -41.71
CA GLU A 76 25.10 6.68 -41.15
C GLU A 76 25.22 6.65 -39.62
N MET A 77 26.25 7.32 -39.08
CA MET A 77 26.47 7.40 -37.64
C MET A 77 25.38 8.22 -36.94
N TYR A 78 24.95 9.34 -37.52
CA TYR A 78 23.85 10.15 -36.99
C TYR A 78 22.55 9.34 -36.91
N GLU A 79 22.14 8.69 -38.00
CA GLU A 79 20.95 7.83 -38.03
C GLU A 79 21.04 6.65 -37.06
N ARG A 80 22.25 6.10 -36.85
CA ARG A 80 22.48 5.04 -35.86
C ARG A 80 22.32 5.56 -34.43
N ILE A 81 22.79 6.78 -34.15
CA ILE A 81 22.63 7.41 -32.83
C ILE A 81 21.15 7.72 -32.58
N GLU A 82 20.45 8.30 -33.55
CA GLU A 82 19.03 8.63 -33.42
C GLU A 82 18.18 7.39 -33.14
N ARG A 83 18.40 6.28 -33.88
CA ARG A 83 17.73 5.00 -33.60
C ARG A 83 18.04 4.44 -32.21
N LYS A 84 19.28 4.59 -31.73
CA LYS A 84 19.66 4.16 -30.37
C LYS A 84 18.99 5.02 -29.29
N LEU A 85 18.87 6.34 -29.52
CA LEU A 85 18.16 7.24 -28.61
C LEU A 85 16.67 6.90 -28.54
N GLN A 86 16.03 6.65 -29.68
CA GLN A 86 14.64 6.20 -29.72
C GLN A 86 14.44 4.87 -28.98
N LEU A 87 15.35 3.91 -29.17
CA LEU A 87 15.32 2.62 -28.48
C LEU A 87 15.49 2.80 -26.95
N LEU A 88 16.42 3.65 -26.51
CA LEU A 88 16.59 3.96 -25.10
C LEU A 88 15.32 4.60 -24.51
N GLY A 89 14.69 5.53 -25.22
CA GLY A 89 13.42 6.11 -24.79
C GLY A 89 12.30 5.07 -24.67
N SER A 90 12.25 4.06 -25.56
CA SER A 90 11.29 2.96 -25.43
C SER A 90 11.56 2.10 -24.19
N TYR A 91 12.82 1.81 -23.88
CA TYR A 91 13.17 1.07 -22.65
C TYR A 91 12.88 1.85 -21.38
N GLU A 92 13.05 3.18 -21.39
CA GLU A 92 12.64 4.02 -20.27
C GLU A 92 11.13 3.93 -20.04
N GLY A 93 10.33 3.93 -21.11
CA GLY A 93 8.89 3.70 -21.03
C GLY A 93 8.53 2.32 -20.46
N ASP A 94 9.18 1.26 -20.97
CA ASP A 94 8.98 -0.10 -20.49
C ASP A 94 9.33 -0.25 -18.99
N LEU A 95 10.38 0.43 -18.52
CA LEU A 95 10.77 0.43 -17.11
C LEU A 95 9.72 1.09 -16.21
N VAL A 96 9.08 2.17 -16.67
CA VAL A 96 7.97 2.79 -15.93
C VAL A 96 6.79 1.83 -15.85
N HIS A 97 6.39 1.23 -16.97
CA HIS A 97 5.31 0.24 -17.00
C HIS A 97 5.60 -0.98 -16.13
N LEU A 98 6.84 -1.45 -16.09
CA LEU A 98 7.25 -2.57 -15.23
C LEU A 98 7.11 -2.23 -13.75
N ARG A 99 7.50 -1.02 -13.33
CA ARG A 99 7.35 -0.54 -11.94
C ARG A 99 5.88 -0.44 -11.54
N ASP A 100 5.03 0.08 -12.43
CA ASP A 100 3.58 0.16 -12.18
C ASP A 100 2.98 -1.24 -12.04
N SER A 101 3.37 -2.17 -12.92
CA SER A 101 2.93 -3.56 -12.85
C SER A 101 3.41 -4.26 -11.57
N GLU A 102 4.65 -4.01 -11.14
CA GLU A 102 5.20 -4.57 -9.90
C GLU A 102 4.44 -4.05 -8.66
N MET A 103 4.14 -2.75 -8.63
CA MET A 103 3.34 -2.15 -7.56
C MET A 103 1.95 -2.79 -7.47
N VAL A 104 1.26 -2.93 -8.59
CA VAL A 104 -0.07 -3.57 -8.64
C VAL A 104 0.02 -5.04 -8.21
N ALA A 105 1.03 -5.77 -8.67
CA ALA A 105 1.26 -7.15 -8.26
C ALA A 105 1.51 -7.27 -6.75
N GLY A 106 2.27 -6.34 -6.17
CA GLY A 106 2.50 -6.25 -4.72
C GLY A 106 1.21 -6.03 -3.94
N GLN A 107 0.37 -5.09 -4.37
CA GLN A 107 -0.95 -4.84 -3.77
C GLN A 107 -1.85 -6.06 -3.83
N LYS A 108 -1.95 -6.71 -5.01
CA LYS A 108 -2.76 -7.92 -5.19
C LYS A 108 -2.26 -9.09 -4.33
N THR A 109 -0.95 -9.20 -4.15
CA THR A 109 -0.34 -10.20 -3.27
C THR A 109 -0.72 -9.95 -1.81
N ALA A 110 -0.67 -8.70 -1.35
CA ALA A 110 -1.09 -8.32 -0.01
C ALA A 110 -2.59 -8.54 0.24
N GLU A 111 -3.45 -8.20 -0.73
CA GLU A 111 -4.89 -8.50 -0.66
C GLU A 111 -5.14 -10.02 -0.56
N ALA A 112 -4.45 -10.81 -1.38
CA ALA A 112 -4.60 -12.27 -1.37
C ALA A 112 -4.11 -12.91 -0.05
N THR A 113 -3.02 -12.40 0.54
CA THR A 113 -2.56 -12.88 1.85
C THR A 113 -3.52 -12.50 2.97
N GLY A 114 -4.09 -11.30 2.93
CA GLY A 114 -5.15 -10.87 3.86
C GLY A 114 -6.37 -11.78 3.79
N LEU A 115 -6.92 -12.00 2.58
CA LEU A 115 -8.06 -12.90 2.38
C LEU A 115 -7.76 -14.34 2.82
N LYS A 116 -6.54 -14.83 2.60
CA LYS A 116 -6.11 -16.16 3.07
C LYS A 116 -6.15 -16.25 4.60
N MET A 117 -5.73 -15.21 5.31
CA MET A 117 -5.82 -15.16 6.77
C MET A 117 -7.27 -15.11 7.25
N ASP A 118 -8.12 -14.30 6.61
CA ASP A 118 -9.55 -14.22 6.96
C ASP A 118 -10.27 -15.54 6.79
N VAL A 119 -10.02 -16.26 5.69
CA VAL A 119 -10.57 -17.60 5.45
C VAL A 119 -10.14 -18.56 6.55
N ARG A 120 -8.86 -18.53 6.95
CA ARG A 120 -8.35 -19.37 8.03
C ARG A 120 -9.02 -19.04 9.36
N ASN A 121 -9.11 -17.76 9.72
CA ASN A 121 -9.72 -17.32 10.97
C ASN A 121 -11.20 -17.73 11.05
N ARG A 122 -11.95 -17.55 9.96
CA ARG A 122 -13.35 -18.01 9.87
C ARG A 122 -13.46 -19.52 9.99
N GLN A 123 -12.52 -20.27 9.40
CA GLN A 123 -12.51 -21.73 9.51
C GLN A 123 -12.26 -22.19 10.96
N GLU A 124 -11.34 -21.54 11.66
CA GLU A 124 -11.06 -21.78 13.08
C GLU A 124 -12.29 -21.45 13.94
N GLU A 125 -12.94 -20.31 13.73
CA GLU A 125 -14.18 -19.93 14.41
C GLU A 125 -15.32 -20.93 14.17
N ILE A 126 -15.55 -21.33 12.91
CA ILE A 126 -16.56 -22.34 12.58
C ILE A 126 -16.27 -23.66 13.31
N SER A 127 -15.02 -24.08 13.39
CA SER A 127 -14.63 -25.30 14.10
C SER A 127 -14.90 -25.20 15.61
N TYR A 128 -14.62 -24.05 16.20
CA TYR A 128 -14.86 -23.76 17.61
C TYR A 128 -16.35 -23.75 17.93
N LEU A 129 -17.16 -23.08 17.10
CA LEU A 129 -18.60 -23.01 17.25
C LEU A 129 -19.25 -24.40 17.09
N ARG A 130 -18.82 -25.19 16.09
CA ARG A 130 -19.30 -26.58 15.92
C ARG A 130 -19.01 -27.44 17.16
N THR A 131 -17.81 -27.32 17.71
CA THR A 131 -17.41 -28.08 18.92
C THR A 131 -18.23 -27.64 20.13
N SER A 132 -18.38 -26.33 20.34
CA SER A 132 -19.17 -25.77 21.44
C SER A 132 -20.64 -26.17 21.34
N LEU A 133 -21.21 -26.14 20.14
CA LEU A 133 -22.58 -26.56 19.88
C LEU A 133 -22.77 -28.06 20.15
N SER A 134 -21.82 -28.90 19.76
CA SER A 134 -21.85 -30.34 20.09
C SER A 134 -21.88 -30.57 21.60
N ARG A 135 -21.00 -29.91 22.36
CA ARG A 135 -20.97 -30.01 23.83
C ARG A 135 -22.30 -29.60 24.47
N LEU A 136 -22.88 -28.49 24.04
CA LEU A 136 -24.17 -28.02 24.56
C LEU A 136 -25.32 -28.97 24.23
N ARG A 137 -25.28 -29.64 23.08
CA ARG A 137 -26.26 -30.69 22.74
C ARG A 137 -26.12 -31.89 23.68
N ASP A 138 -24.89 -32.34 23.92
CA ASP A 138 -24.62 -33.45 24.83
C ASP A 138 -25.07 -33.13 26.26
N ASP A 139 -24.75 -31.93 26.76
CA ASP A 139 -25.19 -31.44 28.08
C ASP A 139 -26.72 -31.39 28.18
N LEU A 140 -27.39 -30.86 27.15
CA LEU A 140 -28.85 -30.79 27.10
C LEU A 140 -29.48 -32.19 27.13
N ASP A 141 -28.93 -33.13 26.37
CA ASP A 141 -29.44 -34.50 26.33
C ASP A 141 -29.19 -35.23 27.67
N GLN A 142 -28.07 -34.98 28.34
CA GLN A 142 -27.83 -35.46 29.69
C GLN A 142 -28.85 -34.88 30.68
N GLN A 143 -29.10 -33.57 30.65
CA GLN A 143 -30.09 -32.93 31.51
C GLN A 143 -31.51 -33.45 31.26
N ARG A 144 -31.87 -33.73 30.00
CA ARG A 144 -33.14 -34.37 29.65
C ARG A 144 -33.27 -35.76 30.27
N ARG A 145 -32.25 -36.60 30.14
CA ARG A 145 -32.21 -37.93 30.76
C ARG A 145 -32.34 -37.86 32.28
N LEU A 146 -31.57 -36.99 32.93
CA LEU A 146 -31.64 -36.77 34.39
C LEU A 146 -33.03 -36.30 34.84
N ASN A 147 -33.65 -35.38 34.09
CA ASN A 147 -35.00 -34.90 34.40
C ASN A 147 -36.05 -36.01 34.30
N VAL A 148 -35.94 -36.90 33.31
CA VAL A 148 -36.83 -38.07 33.21
C VAL A 148 -36.67 -38.97 34.44
N CYS A 149 -35.43 -39.35 34.80
CA CYS A 149 -35.17 -40.17 35.99
C CYS A 149 -35.68 -39.51 37.29
N LEU A 150 -35.48 -38.19 37.45
CA LEU A 150 -35.96 -37.46 38.62
C LEU A 150 -37.48 -37.41 38.70
N LYS A 151 -38.18 -37.24 37.56
CA LYS A 151 -39.65 -37.28 37.50
C LYS A 151 -40.19 -38.65 37.89
N GLU A 152 -39.58 -39.72 37.37
CA GLU A 152 -39.94 -41.09 37.73
C GLU A 152 -39.72 -41.37 39.22
N ARG A 153 -38.56 -40.98 39.76
CA ARG A 153 -38.26 -41.09 41.19
C ARG A 153 -39.23 -40.30 42.05
N LYS A 154 -39.57 -39.08 41.65
CA LYS A 154 -40.54 -38.24 42.38
C LYS A 154 -41.93 -38.86 42.35
N LYS A 155 -42.36 -39.41 41.21
CA LYS A 155 -43.63 -40.14 41.10
C LYS A 155 -43.67 -41.32 42.08
N PHE A 156 -42.60 -42.13 42.09
CA PHE A 156 -42.49 -43.26 43.03
C PHE A 156 -42.52 -42.81 44.50
N ALA A 157 -41.84 -41.71 44.85
CA ALA A 157 -41.86 -41.17 46.20
C ALA A 157 -43.26 -40.66 46.60
N MET A 158 -43.96 -39.93 45.72
CA MET A 158 -45.33 -39.47 45.97
C MET A 158 -46.29 -40.65 46.12
N ASP A 159 -46.17 -41.70 45.29
CA ASP A 159 -46.98 -42.93 45.40
C ASP A 159 -46.71 -43.71 46.71
N MET A 160 -45.57 -43.47 47.37
CA MET A 160 -45.21 -44.03 48.68
C MET A 160 -45.75 -43.16 49.81
N GLU A 161 -45.60 -41.83 49.71
CA GLU A 161 -46.18 -40.86 50.65
C GLU A 161 -47.72 -40.89 50.66
N GLU A 162 -48.39 -41.12 49.51
CA GLU A 162 -49.85 -41.26 49.46
C GLU A 162 -50.33 -42.53 50.19
N ARG A 163 -49.50 -43.58 50.22
CA ARG A 163 -49.75 -44.79 51.02
C ARG A 163 -49.52 -44.53 52.51
N ASP A 164 -48.48 -43.80 52.87
CA ASP A 164 -48.14 -43.49 54.27
C ASP A 164 -49.10 -42.46 54.89
N THR A 165 -49.58 -41.48 54.12
CA THR A 165 -50.55 -40.47 54.59
C THR A 165 -51.96 -41.04 54.79
N LYS A 166 -52.37 -42.05 54.01
CA LYS A 166 -53.60 -42.83 54.28
C LYS A 166 -53.51 -43.62 55.60
N ASN A 167 -52.31 -43.93 56.07
CA ASN A 167 -52.08 -44.64 57.33
C ASN A 167 -51.76 -43.73 58.53
N SER A 168 -51.61 -42.42 58.31
CA SER A 168 -51.26 -41.44 59.36
C SER A 168 -52.35 -40.37 59.52
N SER A 169 -53.56 -40.82 59.88
CA SER A 169 -54.57 -39.94 60.46
C SER A 169 -54.54 -40.09 61.97
N HIS A 170 -53.64 -39.36 62.62
CA HIS A 170 -53.81 -39.04 64.03
C HIS A 170 -53.87 -37.52 64.18
N SER A 171 -55.10 -37.02 64.27
CA SER A 171 -55.39 -35.63 64.61
C SER A 171 -54.91 -35.36 66.04
N CYS A 172 -53.68 -34.89 66.22
CA CYS A 172 -53.27 -34.28 67.48
C CYS A 172 -53.46 -32.77 67.41
N TYR A 173 -54.24 -32.27 68.37
CA TYR A 173 -54.51 -30.88 68.69
C TYR A 173 -53.26 -29.98 68.59
N THR A 174 -53.33 -28.93 67.77
CA THR A 174 -52.28 -27.87 67.73
C THR A 174 -52.47 -26.94 68.92
N ASP A 175 -51.56 -27.02 69.89
CA ASP A 175 -51.47 -26.16 71.07
C ASP A 175 -51.45 -24.66 70.68
N GLU A 176 -52.19 -23.80 71.39
CA GLU A 176 -52.24 -22.35 71.13
C GLU A 176 -50.85 -21.69 71.12
N ARG A 177 -49.91 -22.29 71.86
CA ARG A 177 -48.51 -21.83 71.94
C ARG A 177 -47.74 -22.00 70.62
N THR A 178 -48.07 -23.00 69.80
CA THR A 178 -47.42 -23.19 68.48
C THR A 178 -47.97 -22.20 67.46
N ARG A 179 -49.30 -21.97 67.47
CA ARG A 179 -49.94 -20.94 66.63
C ARG A 179 -49.38 -19.54 66.90
N TYR A 180 -49.20 -19.17 68.17
CA TYR A 180 -48.61 -17.87 68.52
C TYR A 180 -47.16 -17.73 68.02
N LYS A 181 -46.35 -18.79 68.12
CA LYS A 181 -44.98 -18.81 67.57
C LYS A 181 -44.95 -18.66 66.05
N GLU A 182 -45.87 -19.32 65.34
CA GLU A 182 -46.00 -19.22 63.89
C GLU A 182 -46.42 -17.81 63.46
N GLU A 183 -47.37 -17.18 64.15
CA GLU A 183 -47.76 -15.80 63.89
C GLU A 183 -46.62 -14.81 64.14
N LEU A 184 -45.85 -15.01 65.22
CA LEU A 184 -44.67 -14.20 65.51
C LEU A 184 -43.61 -14.32 64.41
N ASN A 185 -43.36 -15.54 63.93
CA ASN A 185 -42.43 -15.81 62.85
C ASN A 185 -42.91 -15.20 61.52
N LYS A 186 -44.22 -15.28 61.24
CA LYS A 186 -44.83 -14.65 60.06
C LYS A 186 -44.72 -13.13 60.10
N LYS A 187 -44.93 -12.51 61.27
CA LYS A 187 -44.72 -11.06 61.49
C LYS A 187 -43.25 -10.67 61.30
N LYS A 188 -42.30 -11.47 61.83
CA LYS A 188 -40.86 -11.24 61.62
C LYS A 188 -40.45 -11.36 60.15
N ALA A 189 -40.98 -12.35 59.42
CA ALA A 189 -40.73 -12.52 58.00
C ALA A 189 -41.30 -11.34 57.19
N ALA A 190 -42.52 -10.90 57.50
CA ALA A 190 -43.14 -9.74 56.84
C ALA A 190 -42.35 -8.44 57.09
N ALA A 191 -41.83 -8.23 58.31
CA ALA A 191 -41.01 -7.07 58.63
C ALA A 191 -39.67 -7.09 57.87
N LYS A 192 -39.02 -8.25 57.75
CA LYS A 192 -37.80 -8.42 56.93
C LYS A 192 -38.08 -8.14 55.46
N LEU A 193 -39.21 -8.61 54.94
CA LEU A 193 -39.60 -8.36 53.55
C LEU A 193 -39.83 -6.87 53.28
N LYS A 194 -40.49 -6.15 54.20
CA LYS A 194 -40.68 -4.70 54.09
C LYS A 194 -39.34 -3.94 54.04
N ARG A 195 -38.36 -4.32 54.86
CA ARG A 195 -37.02 -3.71 54.84
C ARG A 195 -36.31 -3.95 53.50
N LYS A 196 -36.33 -5.19 53.00
CA LYS A 196 -35.74 -5.53 51.69
C LYS A 196 -36.42 -4.78 50.55
N ASN A 197 -37.74 -4.63 50.59
CA ASN A 197 -38.46 -3.88 49.57
C ASN A 197 -38.05 -2.41 49.55
N TYR A 198 -37.88 -1.79 50.73
CA TYR A 198 -37.41 -0.41 50.82
C TYR A 198 -35.98 -0.25 50.30
N GLU A 199 -35.09 -1.19 50.63
CA GLU A 199 -33.70 -1.19 50.14
C GLU A 199 -33.63 -1.35 48.61
N ILE A 200 -34.42 -2.27 48.04
CA ILE A 200 -34.53 -2.44 46.59
C ILE A 200 -35.03 -1.15 45.92
N GLU A 201 -36.00 -0.47 46.54
CA GLU A 201 -36.57 0.76 45.98
C GLU A 201 -35.59 1.95 46.06
N SER A 202 -34.77 2.02 47.11
CA SER A 202 -33.66 2.97 47.23
C SER A 202 -32.60 2.71 46.15
N LEU A 203 -32.13 1.47 46.03
CA LEU A 203 -31.11 1.08 45.04
C LEU A 203 -31.60 1.32 43.61
N LYS A 204 -32.89 1.09 43.31
CA LYS A 204 -33.48 1.42 42.00
C LYS A 204 -33.41 2.92 41.70
N LYS A 205 -33.62 3.79 42.68
CA LYS A 205 -33.53 5.24 42.50
C LYS A 205 -32.08 5.69 42.25
N GLU A 206 -31.13 5.13 43.00
CA GLU A 206 -29.70 5.40 42.79
C GLU A 206 -29.24 4.96 41.41
N LEU A 207 -29.64 3.76 40.97
CA LEU A 207 -29.26 3.22 39.67
C LEU A 207 -29.87 4.04 38.52
N LEU A 208 -31.12 4.49 38.65
CA LEU A 208 -31.73 5.43 37.69
C LEU A 208 -31.03 6.80 37.66
N SER A 209 -30.50 7.28 38.78
CA SER A 209 -29.72 8.52 38.82
C SER A 209 -28.38 8.34 38.12
N ALA A 210 -27.68 7.24 38.40
CA ALA A 210 -26.41 6.90 37.78
C ALA A 210 -26.55 6.71 36.25
N ASP A 211 -27.62 6.05 35.79
CA ASP A 211 -27.90 5.89 34.36
C ASP A 211 -28.14 7.23 33.66
N LYS A 212 -28.81 8.18 34.32
CA LYS A 212 -29.00 9.54 33.77
C LYS A 212 -27.67 10.28 33.65
N GLU A 213 -26.84 10.27 34.69
CA GLU A 213 -25.52 10.90 34.66
C GLU A 213 -24.61 10.28 33.60
N LEU A 214 -24.66 8.96 33.43
CA LEU A 214 -23.90 8.26 32.40
C LEU A 214 -24.39 8.64 31.00
N ASN A 215 -25.70 8.78 30.80
CA ASN A 215 -26.24 9.20 29.52
C ASN A 215 -25.89 10.67 29.20
N ASP A 216 -25.97 11.57 30.19
CA ASP A 216 -25.59 12.97 30.04
C ASP A 216 -24.10 13.12 29.70
N THR A 217 -23.23 12.33 30.34
CA THR A 217 -21.80 12.30 30.02
C THR A 217 -21.53 11.72 28.63
N ALA A 218 -22.26 10.68 28.21
CA ALA A 218 -22.16 10.12 26.87
C ALA A 218 -22.56 11.14 25.79
N VAL A 219 -23.65 11.88 25.97
CA VAL A 219 -24.06 12.97 25.05
C VAL A 219 -23.00 14.06 25.01
N LYS A 220 -22.43 14.45 26.16
CA LYS A 220 -21.37 15.46 26.22
C LYS A 220 -20.10 15.03 25.48
N LEU A 221 -19.72 13.76 25.58
CA LEU A 221 -18.59 13.20 24.83
C LEU A 221 -18.89 13.17 23.32
N GLN A 222 -20.09 12.78 22.92
CA GLN A 222 -20.50 12.76 21.51
C GLN A 222 -20.48 14.17 20.88
N LEU A 223 -20.90 15.19 21.64
CA LEU A 223 -20.81 16.59 21.21
C LEU A 223 -19.35 17.03 21.04
N LEU A 224 -18.47 16.69 21.99
CA LEU A 224 -17.05 17.01 21.90
C LEU A 224 -16.35 16.29 20.73
N GLU A 225 -16.66 15.03 20.49
CA GLU A 225 -16.18 14.28 19.31
C GLU A 225 -16.66 14.91 18.01
N SER A 226 -17.93 15.31 17.94
CA SER A 226 -18.51 15.98 16.77
C SER A 226 -17.84 17.33 16.51
N SER A 227 -17.59 18.13 17.55
CA SER A 227 -16.85 19.40 17.46
C SER A 227 -15.38 19.19 17.08
N ARG A 228 -14.70 18.18 17.62
CA ARG A 228 -13.32 17.84 17.26
C ARG A 228 -13.21 17.41 15.79
N ASN A 229 -14.17 16.63 15.30
CA ASN A 229 -14.21 16.19 13.91
C ASN A 229 -14.54 17.34 12.94
N HIS A 230 -15.31 18.36 13.38
CA HIS A 230 -15.54 19.58 12.60
C HIS A 230 -14.30 20.49 12.57
N SER A 231 -13.59 20.62 13.68
CA SER A 231 -12.33 21.39 13.75
C SER A 231 -11.22 20.74 12.90
N ALA A 232 -11.11 19.40 12.92
CA ALA A 232 -10.19 18.64 12.07
C ALA A 232 -10.49 18.77 10.57
N ARG A 233 -11.77 18.96 10.18
CA ARG A 233 -12.17 19.22 8.78
C ARG A 233 -11.92 20.67 8.33
N GLN A 234 -11.96 21.64 9.24
CA GLN A 234 -11.59 23.03 8.93
C GLN A 234 -10.08 23.21 8.78
N THR A 235 -9.25 22.49 9.54
CA THR A 235 -7.78 22.55 9.38
C THR A 235 -7.30 21.96 8.06
N THR A 236 -8.07 21.07 7.42
CA THR A 236 -7.74 20.51 6.11
C THR A 236 -8.21 21.36 4.93
N SER A 237 -9.05 22.38 5.14
CA SER A 237 -9.56 23.23 4.05
C SER A 237 -8.82 24.57 3.88
N VAL A 238 -7.92 24.93 4.81
CA VAL A 238 -7.16 26.20 4.75
C VAL A 238 -5.78 26.03 4.12
N ASP A 239 -5.24 24.81 4.05
CA ASP A 239 -3.95 24.51 3.39
C ASP A 239 -4.07 24.26 1.87
N SER A 240 -5.25 24.40 1.27
CA SER A 240 -5.47 24.14 -0.16
C SER A 240 -5.57 25.40 -1.04
N ALA A 241 -5.40 26.61 -0.47
CA ALA A 241 -5.63 27.86 -1.19
C ALA A 241 -4.48 28.86 -1.01
N SER A 242 -3.26 28.49 -1.39
CA SER A 242 -2.17 29.45 -1.59
C SER A 242 -1.03 28.76 -2.34
N LEU A 243 -1.14 28.61 -3.66
CA LEU A 243 -0.02 28.57 -4.60
C LEU A 243 -0.62 28.69 -6.00
N ASP A 244 -0.47 29.86 -6.61
CA ASP A 244 -0.29 30.10 -8.06
C ASP A 244 -0.75 31.52 -8.44
N PHE A 245 0.20 32.43 -8.62
CA PHE A 245 0.44 33.17 -9.87
C PHE A 245 1.55 34.23 -9.65
N ASP A 246 2.75 33.93 -10.15
CA ASP A 246 3.72 34.91 -10.61
C ASP A 246 3.97 34.66 -12.11
N GLU A 247 4.16 35.76 -12.84
CA GLU A 247 4.46 35.95 -14.28
C GLU A 247 3.30 36.05 -15.29
#